data_AF-A0A836TWP4-F1
#
_entry.id   AF-A0A836TWP4-F1
#
_cell.length_a   1.000
_cell.length_b   1.000
_cell.length_c   1.000
_cell.angle_alpha   90.00
_cell.angle_beta   90.00
_cell.angle_gamma   90.00
#
_symmetry.space_group_name_H-M   'P 1'
#
loop_
_entity.id
_entity.type
_entity.pdbx_description
1 polymer ?
#
loop_
_entity_poly.entity_id
_entity_poly.type
_entity_poly.pdbx_seq_one_letter_code
_entity_poly.pdbx_strand_id
1 'polypeptide(L)'
;MNNEKGYIYMKIEFETDINGYQEARQFKLLIDSILKHENLNPSLNSLASSLQEQLKEFLSNPDFADFSEPDSKEHYSGSHDEAVASGVVKLFRSLFGPSSREIELSKQRKELIARAEHAEISAFDALAETAEIALERDQLKEKLKQFEAETPKPG
;
A
#
# COMPACT_ATOMS: atom_id res chain seq x y z
N MET A 1 -11.60 -43.75 34.36
CA MET A 1 -10.56 -42.70 34.30
C MET A 1 -10.76 -41.97 32.99
N ASN A 2 -11.48 -40.84 33.03
CA ASN A 2 -11.84 -40.07 31.85
C ASN A 2 -10.70 -39.11 31.55
N ASN A 3 -9.98 -39.36 30.45
CA ASN A 3 -9.07 -38.39 29.86
C ASN A 3 -9.90 -37.38 29.06
N GLU A 4 -10.44 -36.38 29.74
CA GLU A 4 -10.91 -35.16 29.08
C GLU A 4 -9.68 -34.42 28.56
N LYS A 5 -9.26 -34.77 27.35
CA LYS A 5 -8.41 -33.89 26.55
C LYS A 5 -9.22 -32.63 26.31
N GLY A 6 -8.95 -31.58 27.09
CA GLY A 6 -9.49 -30.25 26.85
C GLY A 6 -8.98 -29.74 25.51
N TYR A 7 -9.77 -29.95 24.46
CA TYR A 7 -9.56 -29.29 23.19
C TYR A 7 -9.89 -27.82 23.41
N ILE A 8 -8.91 -26.93 23.23
CA ILE A 8 -9.12 -25.48 23.21
C ILE A 8 -10.06 -25.22 22.03
N TYR A 9 -11.33 -24.91 22.34
CA TYR A 9 -12.32 -24.56 21.33
C TYR A 9 -12.02 -23.13 20.89
N MET A 10 -11.29 -22.98 19.78
CA MET A 10 -11.05 -21.67 19.18
C MET A 10 -12.33 -21.24 18.47
N LYS A 11 -12.96 -20.16 18.96
CA LYS A 11 -14.14 -19.54 18.36
C LYS A 11 -13.75 -18.21 17.73
N ILE A 12 -14.12 -18.02 16.47
CA ILE A 12 -13.94 -16.73 15.79
C ILE A 12 -15.23 -15.93 15.92
N GLU A 13 -15.10 -14.65 16.28
CA GLU A 13 -16.21 -13.72 16.42
C GLU A 13 -16.06 -12.62 15.37
N PHE A 14 -17.17 -12.32 14.70
CA PHE A 14 -17.30 -11.21 13.74
C PHE A 14 -18.35 -10.25 14.28
N GLU A 15 -18.27 -8.99 13.84
CA GLU A 15 -19.33 -8.03 14.07
C GLU A 15 -20.64 -8.52 13.42
N THR A 16 -21.78 -8.28 14.07
CA THR A 16 -23.10 -8.73 13.55
C THR A 16 -23.71 -7.72 12.59
N ASP A 17 -22.90 -6.82 12.02
CA ASP A 17 -23.31 -5.81 11.06
C ASP A 17 -22.93 -6.23 9.63
N ILE A 18 -23.17 -5.35 8.66
CA ILE A 18 -22.83 -5.60 7.25
C ILE A 18 -21.33 -5.80 7.03
N ASN A 19 -20.48 -5.15 7.84
CA ASN A 19 -19.03 -5.25 7.73
C ASN A 19 -18.57 -6.64 8.16
N GLY A 20 -19.00 -7.10 9.34
CA GLY A 20 -18.66 -8.43 9.83
C GLY A 20 -19.22 -9.55 8.95
N TYR A 21 -20.39 -9.38 8.33
CA TYR A 21 -20.90 -10.30 7.30
C TYR A 21 -19.99 -10.36 6.06
N GLN A 22 -19.53 -9.22 5.54
CA GLN A 22 -18.61 -9.17 4.40
C GLN A 22 -17.25 -9.78 4.74
N GLU A 23 -16.71 -9.50 5.92
CA GLU A 23 -15.46 -10.07 6.42
C GLU A 23 -15.54 -11.58 6.55
N ALA A 24 -16.61 -12.11 7.17
CA ALA A 24 -16.83 -13.55 7.29
C ALA A 24 -16.96 -14.22 5.91
N ARG A 25 -17.60 -13.56 4.93
CA ARG A 25 -17.71 -14.04 3.55
C ARG A 25 -16.35 -14.10 2.85
N GLN A 26 -15.55 -13.04 2.96
CA GLN A 26 -14.20 -13.00 2.39
C GLN A 26 -13.29 -14.05 3.04
N PHE A 27 -13.39 -14.19 4.35
CA PHE A 27 -12.59 -15.17 5.08
C PHE A 27 -12.98 -16.61 4.74
N LYS A 28 -14.27 -16.88 4.55
CA LYS A 28 -14.74 -18.18 4.04
C LYS A 28 -14.12 -18.51 2.68
N LEU A 29 -14.06 -17.56 1.75
CA LEU A 29 -13.42 -17.77 0.44
C LEU A 29 -11.94 -18.14 0.57
N LEU A 30 -11.23 -17.51 1.51
CA LEU A 30 -9.83 -17.81 1.78
C LEU A 30 -9.66 -19.23 2.34
N ILE A 31 -10.48 -19.62 3.32
CA ILE A 31 -10.47 -20.97 3.90
C ILE A 31 -10.83 -22.02 2.83
N ASP A 32 -11.85 -21.76 2.01
CA ASP A 32 -12.25 -22.63 0.89
C ASP A 32 -11.12 -22.79 -0.13
N SER A 33 -10.35 -21.72 -0.41
CA SER A 33 -9.20 -21.77 -1.31
C SER A 33 -8.06 -22.59 -0.71
N ILE A 34 -7.81 -22.46 0.59
CA ILE A 34 -6.79 -23.23 1.30
C ILE A 34 -7.13 -24.72 1.22
N LEU A 35 -8.37 -25.11 1.57
CA LEU A 35 -8.86 -26.49 1.54
C LEU A 35 -8.80 -27.15 0.15
N LYS A 36 -8.81 -26.37 -0.92
CA LYS A 36 -8.65 -26.87 -2.30
C LYS A 36 -7.22 -27.27 -2.66
N HIS A 37 -6.21 -26.88 -1.87
CA HIS A 37 -4.83 -27.28 -2.13
C HIS A 37 -4.55 -28.69 -1.58
N GLU A 38 -4.19 -29.62 -2.48
CA GLU A 38 -4.01 -31.06 -2.20
C GLU A 38 -2.87 -31.42 -1.22
N ASN A 39 -2.02 -30.46 -0.84
CA ASN A 39 -0.82 -30.71 -0.02
C ASN A 39 -0.89 -30.11 1.40
N LEU A 40 -2.09 -29.93 1.96
CA LEU A 40 -2.24 -29.44 3.32
C LEU A 40 -1.79 -30.48 4.35
N ASN A 41 -1.02 -30.03 5.34
CA ASN A 41 -0.74 -30.83 6.53
C ASN A 41 -2.07 -31.23 7.21
N PRO A 42 -2.24 -32.49 7.66
CA PRO A 42 -3.45 -32.94 8.35
C PRO A 42 -3.96 -32.01 9.46
N SER A 43 -3.06 -31.36 10.21
CA SER A 43 -3.44 -30.40 11.27
C SER A 43 -3.99 -29.08 10.72
N LEU A 44 -3.44 -28.60 9.60
CA LEU A 44 -3.93 -27.41 8.91
C LEU A 44 -5.26 -27.69 8.22
N ASN A 45 -5.42 -28.91 7.67
CA ASN A 45 -6.68 -29.34 7.09
C ASN A 45 -7.78 -29.41 8.16
N SER A 46 -7.50 -30.01 9.32
CA SER A 46 -8.50 -30.07 10.41
C SER A 46 -8.85 -28.69 10.96
N LEU A 47 -7.87 -27.78 11.06
CA LEU A 47 -8.12 -26.39 11.45
C LEU A 47 -8.97 -25.67 10.39
N ALA A 48 -8.59 -25.74 9.12
CA ALA A 48 -9.31 -25.08 8.03
C ALA A 48 -10.75 -25.58 7.91
N SER A 49 -11.00 -26.89 8.05
CA SER A 49 -12.36 -27.45 8.08
C SER A 49 -13.17 -26.95 9.27
N SER A 50 -12.57 -26.88 10.47
CA SER A 50 -13.24 -26.33 11.66
C SER A 50 -13.61 -24.86 11.48
N LEU A 51 -12.70 -24.07 10.89
CA LEU A 51 -12.96 -22.66 10.57
C LEU A 51 -14.05 -22.52 9.49
N GLN A 52 -14.05 -23.38 8.48
CA GLN A 52 -15.07 -23.40 7.43
C GLN A 52 -16.46 -23.67 8.02
N GLU A 53 -16.58 -24.60 8.96
CA GLU A 53 -17.82 -24.90 9.66
C GLU A 53 -18.32 -23.71 10.49
N GLN A 54 -17.44 -23.08 11.28
CA GLN A 54 -17.78 -21.88 12.06
C GLN A 54 -18.25 -20.73 11.17
N LEU A 55 -17.58 -20.50 10.03
CA LEU A 55 -17.96 -19.44 9.09
C LEU A 55 -19.28 -19.75 8.40
N LYS A 56 -19.54 -21.02 8.09
CA LYS A 56 -20.82 -21.45 7.52
C LYS A 56 -21.96 -21.24 8.51
N GLU A 57 -21.75 -21.55 9.79
CA GLU A 57 -22.73 -21.33 10.85
C GLU A 57 -23.03 -19.83 11.00
N PHE A 58 -22.00 -18.99 11.11
CA PHE A 58 -22.15 -17.55 11.22
C PHE A 58 -22.89 -16.94 10.02
N LEU A 59 -22.49 -17.25 8.79
CA LEU A 59 -23.11 -16.73 7.57
C LEU A 59 -24.53 -17.27 7.31
N SER A 60 -24.92 -18.35 8.00
CA SER A 60 -26.28 -18.89 7.92
C SER A 60 -27.24 -18.23 8.91
N ASN A 61 -26.79 -17.22 9.68
CA ASN A 61 -27.65 -16.49 10.60
C ASN A 61 -28.78 -15.77 9.82
N PRO A 62 -30.06 -15.99 10.15
CA PRO A 62 -31.18 -15.29 9.52
C PRO A 62 -31.10 -13.77 9.60
N ASP A 63 -30.39 -13.21 10.59
CA ASP A 63 -30.16 -11.76 10.69
C ASP A 63 -29.44 -11.17 9.47
N PHE A 64 -28.76 -12.01 8.68
CA PHE A 64 -28.05 -11.62 7.46
C PHE A 64 -28.85 -11.84 6.18
N ALA A 65 -30.12 -12.25 6.26
CA ALA A 65 -30.97 -12.46 5.10
C ALA A 65 -31.09 -11.19 4.22
N ASP A 66 -31.08 -10.01 4.84
CA ASP A 66 -31.13 -8.72 4.14
C ASP A 66 -29.82 -8.38 3.41
N PHE A 67 -28.68 -8.98 3.82
CA PHE A 67 -27.39 -8.81 3.15
C PHE A 67 -27.13 -9.88 2.09
N SER A 68 -27.96 -10.92 2.06
CA SER A 68 -27.94 -11.96 1.02
C SER A 68 -28.64 -11.47 -0.25
N GLU A 69 -28.13 -10.40 -0.85
CA GLU A 69 -28.59 -10.02 -2.18
C GLU A 69 -28.30 -11.17 -3.16
N PRO A 70 -29.31 -11.66 -3.91
CA PRO A 70 -29.13 -12.77 -4.85
C PRO A 70 -28.36 -12.40 -6.13
N ASP A 71 -27.92 -11.15 -6.31
CA ASP A 71 -27.47 -10.68 -7.63
C ASP A 71 -26.47 -9.51 -7.62
N SER A 72 -25.62 -9.37 -6.60
CA SER A 72 -24.41 -8.57 -6.79
C SER A 72 -23.44 -9.39 -7.64
N LYS A 73 -23.53 -9.21 -8.97
CA LYS A 73 -22.46 -9.55 -9.93
C LYS A 73 -21.17 -8.84 -9.51
N GLU A 74 -20.48 -9.36 -8.50
CA GLU A 74 -19.05 -9.15 -8.40
C GLU A 74 -18.44 -9.89 -9.59
N HIS A 75 -18.02 -9.10 -10.57
CA HIS A 75 -17.30 -9.54 -11.76
C HIS A 75 -15.99 -10.25 -11.37
N TYR A 76 -16.07 -11.51 -10.96
CA TYR A 76 -14.95 -12.44 -11.00
C TYR A 76 -15.20 -13.37 -12.18
N SER A 77 -14.83 -12.89 -13.37
CA SER A 77 -14.78 -13.68 -14.58
C SER A 77 -13.85 -14.87 -14.36
N GLY A 78 -14.45 -16.05 -14.16
CA GLY A 78 -13.76 -17.31 -14.22
C GLY A 78 -13.25 -17.55 -15.64
N SER A 79 -11.95 -17.67 -15.78
CA SER A 79 -11.33 -18.47 -16.83
C SER A 79 -10.36 -19.41 -16.14
N HIS A 80 -10.63 -20.69 -16.36
CA HIS A 80 -10.01 -21.84 -15.72
C HIS A 80 -8.50 -21.91 -16.04
N ASP A 81 -7.73 -22.29 -15.03
CA ASP A 81 -6.38 -22.89 -15.07
C ASP A 81 -5.13 -22.01 -14.95
N GLU A 82 -5.21 -20.68 -14.92
CA GLU A 82 -4.05 -19.83 -14.50
C GLU A 82 -4.40 -18.77 -13.43
N ALA A 83 -5.68 -18.56 -13.14
CA ALA A 83 -6.16 -17.42 -12.34
C ALA A 83 -6.15 -17.61 -10.81
N VAL A 84 -5.91 -18.82 -10.30
CA VAL A 84 -6.01 -19.12 -8.85
C VAL A 84 -4.93 -18.36 -8.06
N ALA A 85 -3.70 -18.30 -8.58
CA ALA A 85 -2.63 -17.52 -7.97
C ALA A 85 -2.94 -16.01 -7.97
N SER A 86 -3.58 -15.50 -9.02
CA SER A 86 -3.93 -14.07 -9.16
C SER A 86 -5.07 -13.65 -8.21
N GLY A 87 -6.08 -14.49 -8.03
CA GLY A 87 -7.19 -14.23 -7.11
C GLY A 87 -6.75 -14.20 -5.65
N VAL A 88 -5.95 -15.19 -5.25
CA VAL A 88 -5.39 -15.29 -3.89
C VAL A 88 -4.43 -14.14 -3.62
N VAL A 89 -3.53 -13.79 -4.55
CA VAL A 89 -2.62 -12.64 -4.41
C VAL A 89 -3.39 -11.32 -4.33
N LYS A 90 -4.48 -11.15 -5.08
CA LYS A 90 -5.34 -9.96 -4.98
C LYS A 90 -6.04 -9.86 -3.62
N LEU A 91 -6.50 -10.98 -3.06
CA LEU A 91 -7.09 -11.03 -1.72
C LEU A 91 -6.06 -10.76 -0.61
N PHE A 92 -4.86 -11.35 -0.70
CA PHE A 92 -3.76 -11.01 0.22
C PHE A 92 -3.33 -9.55 0.06
N ARG A 93 -3.35 -8.99 -1.15
CA ARG A 93 -3.06 -7.58 -1.38
C ARG A 93 -4.15 -6.64 -0.87
N SER A 94 -5.43 -7.06 -0.84
CA SER A 94 -6.48 -6.25 -0.23
C SER A 94 -6.46 -6.31 1.30
N LEU A 95 -6.06 -7.45 1.88
CA LEU A 95 -6.02 -7.65 3.34
C LEU A 95 -4.70 -7.19 3.98
N PHE A 96 -3.57 -7.36 3.30
CA PHE A 96 -2.23 -7.10 3.83
C PHE A 96 -1.38 -6.18 2.93
N GLY A 97 -1.91 -5.76 1.78
CA GLY A 97 -1.23 -4.81 0.92
C GLY A 97 -1.46 -3.36 1.36
N PRO A 98 -0.63 -2.44 0.87
CA PRO A 98 -0.76 -1.03 1.22
C PRO A 98 -2.12 -0.50 0.78
N SER A 99 -2.79 0.22 1.67
CA SER A 99 -4.10 0.78 1.38
C SER A 99 -4.02 1.80 0.23
N SER A 100 -5.12 2.02 -0.49
CA SER A 100 -5.17 3.04 -1.56
C SER A 100 -4.70 4.41 -1.07
N ARG A 101 -4.98 4.74 0.20
CA ARG A 101 -4.55 5.97 0.87
C ARG A 101 -3.03 6.01 1.11
N GLU A 102 -2.40 4.89 1.46
CA GLU A 102 -0.95 4.80 1.62
C GLU A 102 -0.21 4.89 0.29
N ILE A 103 -0.78 4.29 -0.77
CA ILE A 103 -0.23 4.40 -2.13
C ILE A 103 -0.30 5.86 -2.59
N GLU A 104 -1.40 6.55 -2.32
CA GLU A 104 -1.58 7.96 -2.65
C GLU A 104 -0.61 8.87 -1.87
N LEU A 105 -0.49 8.68 -0.55
CA LEU A 105 0.49 9.39 0.27
C LEU A 105 1.93 9.12 -0.17
N SER A 106 2.24 7.89 -0.60
CA SER A 106 3.55 7.53 -1.13
C SER A 106 3.85 8.26 -2.44
N LYS A 107 2.86 8.40 -3.34
CA LYS A 107 3.00 9.21 -4.56
C LYS A 107 3.22 10.68 -4.25
N GLN A 108 2.42 11.25 -3.34
CA GLN A 108 2.55 12.64 -2.92
C GLN A 108 3.92 12.91 -2.29
N ARG A 109 4.44 12.00 -1.45
CA ARG A 109 5.79 12.11 -0.87
C ARG A 109 6.87 12.12 -1.93
N LYS A 110 6.80 11.23 -2.93
CA LYS A 110 7.77 11.18 -4.03
C LYS A 110 7.76 12.46 -4.86
N GLU A 111 6.58 12.99 -5.16
CA GLU A 111 6.45 14.25 -5.90
C GLU A 111 7.02 15.44 -5.11
N LEU A 112 6.80 15.47 -3.80
CA LEU A 112 7.33 16.51 -2.92
C LEU A 112 8.86 16.46 -2.83
N ILE A 113 9.43 15.26 -2.73
CA ILE A 113 10.89 15.05 -2.76
C ILE A 113 11.47 15.50 -4.10
N ALA A 114 10.88 15.11 -5.23
CA ALA A 114 11.35 15.52 -6.55
C ALA A 114 11.32 17.05 -6.73
N ARG A 115 10.28 17.72 -6.21
CA ARG A 115 10.21 19.19 -6.20
C ARG A 115 11.30 19.81 -5.31
N ALA A 116 11.58 19.22 -4.15
CA ALA A 116 12.62 19.69 -3.25
C ALA A 116 14.01 19.54 -3.87
N GLU A 117 14.31 18.39 -4.48
CA GLU A 117 15.57 18.13 -5.19
C GLU A 117 15.79 19.13 -6.34
N HIS A 118 14.75 19.41 -7.13
CA HIS A 118 14.84 20.41 -8.20
C HIS A 118 15.08 21.82 -7.65
N ALA A 119 14.41 22.19 -6.55
CA ALA A 119 14.61 23.49 -5.93
C ALA A 119 16.03 23.63 -5.35
N GLU A 120 16.58 22.56 -4.78
CA GLU A 120 17.94 22.51 -4.28
C GLU A 120 18.97 22.71 -5.40
N ILE A 121 18.84 21.98 -6.51
CA ILE A 121 19.73 22.13 -7.68
C ILE A 121 19.66 23.56 -8.22
N SER A 122 18.45 24.10 -8.43
CA SER A 122 18.29 25.47 -8.92
C SER A 122 18.87 26.52 -7.96
N ALA A 123 18.82 26.29 -6.65
CA ALA A 123 19.43 27.19 -5.67
C ALA A 123 20.96 27.16 -5.75
N PHE A 124 21.56 25.98 -5.94
CA PHE A 124 23.01 25.86 -6.12
C PHE A 124 23.48 26.48 -7.45
N ASP A 125 22.73 26.30 -8.53
CA ASP A 125 23.04 26.93 -9.82
C ASP A 125 22.99 28.46 -9.72
N ALA A 126 21.96 29.01 -9.06
CA ALA A 126 21.86 30.44 -8.82
C ALA A 126 23.02 30.97 -7.96
N LEU A 127 23.45 30.20 -6.95
CA LEU A 127 24.61 30.56 -6.14
C LEU A 127 25.91 30.55 -6.96
N ALA A 128 26.10 29.57 -7.83
CA ALA A 128 27.24 29.51 -8.73
C ALA A 128 27.28 30.71 -9.68
N GLU A 129 26.14 31.05 -10.30
CA GLU A 129 26.02 32.21 -11.19
C GLU A 129 26.33 33.52 -10.44
N THR A 130 25.81 33.70 -9.22
CA THR A 130 26.12 34.90 -8.42
C THR A 130 27.60 34.98 -8.03
N ALA A 131 28.27 33.85 -7.81
CA ALA A 131 29.71 33.83 -7.53
C ALA A 131 30.53 34.21 -8.77
N GLU A 132 30.16 33.72 -9.95
CA GLU A 132 30.78 34.12 -11.21
C GLU A 132 30.62 35.62 -11.48
N ILE A 133 29.40 36.15 -11.35
CA ILE A 133 29.13 37.59 -11.50
C ILE A 133 29.95 38.41 -10.49
N ALA A 134 30.11 37.93 -9.26
CA ALA A 134 30.93 38.63 -8.25
C ALA A 134 32.41 38.68 -8.65
N LEU A 135 32.96 37.60 -9.20
CA LEU A 135 34.33 37.56 -9.72
C LEU A 135 34.51 38.50 -10.91
N GLU A 136 33.60 38.47 -11.88
CA GLU A 136 33.63 39.38 -13.04
C GLU A 136 33.56 40.85 -12.60
N ARG A 137 32.66 41.16 -11.66
CA ARG A 137 32.54 42.50 -11.08
C ARG A 137 33.86 42.97 -10.48
N ASP A 138 34.54 42.11 -9.73
CA ASP A 138 35.78 42.47 -9.05
C ASP A 138 36.92 42.68 -10.06
N GLN A 139 37.01 41.85 -11.10
CA GLN A 139 37.95 42.04 -12.21
C GLN A 139 37.69 43.35 -12.98
N LEU A 140 36.43 43.69 -13.25
CA LEU A 140 36.07 44.94 -13.93
C LEU A 140 36.41 46.17 -13.07
N LYS A 141 36.18 46.10 -11.76
CA LYS A 141 36.57 47.17 -10.82
C LYS A 141 38.08 47.38 -10.78
N GLU A 142 38.85 46.30 -10.84
CA GLU A 142 40.31 46.38 -10.87
C GLU A 142 40.81 47.03 -12.17
N LYS A 143 40.26 46.62 -13.32
CA LYS A 143 40.54 47.26 -14.62
C LYS A 143 40.18 48.75 -14.63
N LEU A 144 39.02 49.11 -14.06
CA LEU A 144 38.59 50.52 -13.95
C LEU A 144 39.60 51.35 -13.15
N LYS A 145 40.08 50.83 -12.00
CA LYS A 145 41.10 51.51 -11.20
C LYS A 145 42.41 51.69 -11.97
N GLN A 146 42.82 50.70 -12.76
CA GLN A 146 44.01 50.78 -13.60
C GLN A 146 43.85 51.89 -14.66
N PHE A 147 42.72 51.94 -15.35
CA PHE A 147 42.44 53.00 -16.33
C PHE A 147 42.36 54.39 -15.71
N GLU A 148 41.71 54.54 -14.54
CA GLU A 148 41.64 55.82 -13.81
C GLU A 148 43.03 56.29 -13.34
N ALA A 149 43.93 55.37 -12.98
CA ALA A 149 45.30 55.68 -12.61
C ALA A 149 46.17 56.08 -13.82
N GLU A 150 45.86 55.56 -15.01
CA GLU A 150 46.58 55.85 -16.26
C GLU A 150 46.07 57.11 -16.97
N THR A 151 44.84 57.55 -16.75
CA THR A 151 44.33 58.82 -17.27
C THR A 151 44.85 60.01 -16.43
N PRO A 152 45.71 60.89 -16.97
CA PRO A 152 46.11 62.09 -16.26
C PRO A 152 44.88 62.98 -16.05
N LYS A 153 44.68 63.46 -14.81
CA LYS A 153 43.64 64.46 -14.51
C LYS A 153 43.80 65.64 -15.48
N PRO A 154 42.73 66.07 -16.18
CA PRO A 154 42.79 67.32 -16.91
C PRO A 154 43.03 68.44 -15.90
N GLY A 155 44.14 69.14 -16.09
CA GLY A 155 44.51 70.32 -15.30
C GLY A 155 43.61 71.51 -15.59
#